data_AF-A0A9X7JW67-F1
#
_entry.id   AF-A0A9X7JW67-F1
#
_cell.length_a   1.000
_cell.length_b   1.000
_cell.length_c   1.000
_cell.angle_alpha   90.00
_cell.angle_beta   90.00
_cell.angle_gamma   90.00
#
_symmetry.space_group_name_H-M   'P 1'
#
loop_
_entity.id
_entity.type
_entity.pdbx_description
1 polymer ?
#
loop_
_entity_poly.entity_id
_entity_poly.type
_entity_poly.pdbx_seq_one_letter_code
_entity_poly.pdbx_strand_id
1 'polypeptide(L)' 'MWLNSYFIEALKVYSDQKGLEEDMKFYHAQKISTSSSVIRDVTNQLEEVFQLLTEPFHQLEEETLQDDEDR' A
#
# COMPACT_ATOMS: atom_id res chain seq x y z
N MET A 1 7.39 -2.98 10.15
CA MET A 1 7.34 -4.17 9.23
C MET A 1 6.02 -4.98 9.26
N TRP A 2 5.45 -5.32 10.43
CA TRP A 2 4.23 -6.17 10.49
C TRP A 2 2.91 -5.47 10.11
N LEU A 3 2.75 -4.16 10.38
CA LEU A 3 1.50 -3.42 10.11
C LEU A 3 1.10 -3.39 8.63
N ASN A 4 2.08 -3.36 7.73
CA ASN A 4 1.84 -3.19 6.30
C ASN A 4 1.14 -4.41 5.68
N SER A 5 1.59 -5.61 6.07
CA SER A 5 0.93 -6.86 5.68
C SER A 5 -0.53 -6.90 6.11
N TYR A 6 -0.84 -6.47 7.34
CA TYR A 6 -2.19 -6.56 7.88
C TYR A 6 -3.21 -5.68 7.18
N PHE A 7 -2.85 -4.47 6.72
CA PHE A 7 -3.83 -3.57 6.11
C PHE A 7 -4.34 -4.08 4.75
N ILE A 8 -3.43 -4.52 3.88
CA ILE A 8 -3.82 -5.06 2.57
C ILE A 8 -4.45 -6.45 2.74
N GLU A 9 -3.98 -7.26 3.69
CA GLU A 9 -4.63 -8.52 4.05
C GLU A 9 -6.07 -8.28 4.53
N ALA A 10 -6.30 -7.25 5.35
CA ALA A 10 -7.63 -6.86 5.80
C ALA A 10 -8.51 -6.39 4.63
N LEU A 11 -7.98 -5.60 3.70
CA LEU A 11 -8.70 -5.21 2.48
C LEU A 11 -9.09 -6.43 1.65
N LYS A 12 -8.18 -7.41 1.52
CA LYS A 12 -8.43 -8.65 0.79
C LYS A 12 -9.52 -9.50 1.46
N VAL A 13 -9.41 -9.72 2.77
CA VAL A 13 -10.41 -10.47 3.55
C VAL A 13 -11.78 -9.78 3.51
N TYR A 14 -11.80 -8.44 3.64
CA TYR A 14 -13.03 -7.68 3.54
C TYR A 14 -13.66 -7.78 2.14
N SER A 15 -12.84 -7.69 1.10
CA SER A 15 -13.31 -7.79 -0.29
C SER A 15 -13.92 -9.16 -0.58
N ASP A 16 -13.26 -10.24 -0.17
CA ASP A 16 -13.76 -11.62 -0.27
C ASP A 16 -15.09 -11.80 0.48
N GLN A 17 -15.18 -11.33 1.74
CA GLN A 17 -16.42 -11.39 2.52
C GLN A 17 -17.60 -10.62 1.91
N LYS A 18 -17.32 -9.61 1.08
CA LYS A 18 -18.33 -8.79 0.43
C LYS A 18 -18.57 -9.18 -1.03
N GLY A 19 -17.85 -10.17 -1.56
CA GLY A 19 -17.91 -10.56 -2.97
C GLY A 19 -17.44 -9.44 -3.91
N LEU A 20 -16.52 -8.59 -3.46
CA LEU A 20 -15.97 -7.46 -4.22
C LEU A 20 -14.61 -7.79 -4.85
N GLU A 21 -14.21 -9.06 -4.87
CA GLU A 21 -12.91 -9.51 -5.35
C GLU A 21 -12.64 -9.07 -6.80
N GLU A 22 -13.66 -9.10 -7.66
CA GLU A 22 -13.56 -8.71 -9.07
C GLU A 22 -13.55 -7.18 -9.27
N ASP A 23 -14.06 -6.44 -8.29
CA ASP A 23 -14.14 -4.98 -8.31
C ASP A 23 -12.89 -4.31 -7.69
N MET A 24 -12.12 -5.06 -6.89
CA MET A 24 -10.93 -4.54 -6.24
C MET A 24 -9.74 -4.61 -7.18
N LYS A 25 -9.34 -3.45 -7.73
CA LYS A 25 -8.18 -3.32 -8.62
C LYS A 25 -7.12 -2.41 -8.05
N PHE A 26 -5.87 -2.82 -8.17
CA PHE A 26 -4.71 -2.04 -7.74
C PHE A 26 -3.94 -1.56 -8.95
N TYR A 27 -3.61 -0.26 -8.96
CA TYR A 27 -2.87 0.37 -10.04
C TYR A 27 -1.65 1.10 -9.50
N HIS A 28 -0.51 0.88 -10.12
CA HIS A 28 0.73 1.58 -9.82
C HIS A 28 1.02 2.60 -10.91
N ALA A 29 0.99 3.88 -10.53
CA ALA A 29 1.41 4.98 -11.39
C ALA A 29 2.93 5.21 -11.24
N GLN A 30 3.70 4.79 -12.24
CA GLN A 30 5.14 4.98 -12.26
C GLN A 30 5.49 6.18 -13.14
N LYS A 31 6.21 7.15 -12.56
CA LYS A 31 6.74 8.29 -13.30
C LYS A 31 7.85 7.84 -14.25
N ILE A 32 7.74 8.20 -15.53
CA ILE A 32 8.78 7.91 -16.54
C ILE A 32 9.56 9.17 -16.89
N SER A 33 8.89 10.33 -16.90
CA SER A 33 9.53 11.61 -17.14
C SER A 33 8.83 12.73 -16.36
N THR A 34 9.29 13.97 -16.53
CA THR A 34 8.67 15.14 -15.90
C THR A 34 7.19 15.32 -16.30
N SER A 35 6.79 14.86 -17.48
CA SER A 35 5.44 15.06 -18.03
C SER A 35 4.72 13.76 -18.40
N SER A 36 5.29 12.60 -18.09
CA SER A 36 4.68 11.31 -18.39
C SER A 36 4.79 10.31 -17.24
N SER A 37 3.72 9.54 -17.07
CA SER A 37 3.63 8.41 -16.16
C SER A 37 2.97 7.25 -16.88
N VAL A 38 3.31 6.03 -16.49
CA VAL A 38 2.63 4.81 -16.94
C VAL A 38 1.86 4.24 -15.77
N ILE A 39 0.60 3.94 -16.03
CA ILE A 39 -0.28 3.25 -15.09
C ILE A 39 -0.19 1.76 -15.40
N ARG A 40 0.23 0.97 -14.41
CA ARG A 40 0.32 -0.49 -14.51
C ARG A 40 -0.74 -1.11 -13.62
N ASP A 41 -1.46 -2.10 -14.14
CA ASP A 41 -2.35 -2.94 -13.34
C ASP A 41 -1.50 -3.93 -12.53
N VAL A 42 -1.58 -3.79 -11.20
CA VAL A 42 -0.85 -4.60 -10.23
C VAL A 42 -1.82 -5.36 -9.32
N THR A 43 -3.08 -5.54 -9.76
CA THR A 43 -4.15 -6.17 -8.96
C THR A 43 -3.75 -7.54 -8.42
N ASN A 44 -3.05 -8.33 -9.24
CA ASN A 44 -2.58 -9.67 -8.89
C ASN A 44 -1.13 -9.69 -8.34
N GLN A 45 -0.53 -8.53 -8.11
CA GLN A 45 0.88 -8.37 -7.70
C GLN A 45 0.94 -7.68 -6.32
N LEU A 46 0.27 -8.29 -5.33
CA LEU A 46 0.19 -7.73 -3.97
C LEU A 46 1.55 -7.49 -3.34
N GLU A 47 2.57 -8.30 -3.65
CA GLU A 47 3.94 -8.09 -3.18
C GLU A 47 4.51 -6.72 -3.61
N GLU A 48 4.25 -6.29 -4.85
CA GLU A 48 4.67 -4.95 -5.33
C GLU A 48 3.94 -3.84 -4.55
N VAL A 49 2.65 -4.04 -4.26
CA VAL A 49 1.85 -3.11 -3.46
C VAL A 49 2.41 -2.99 -2.04
N PHE A 50 2.74 -4.11 -1.40
CA PHE A 50 3.34 -4.13 -0.06
C PHE A 50 4.70 -3.42 -0.02
N GLN A 51 5.57 -3.69 -0.99
CA GLN A 51 6.89 -3.07 -1.06
C GLN A 51 6.78 -1.55 -1.20
N LEU A 52 5.92 -1.06 -2.10
CA LEU A 52 5.71 0.38 -2.30
C LEU A 52 5.18 1.09 -1.05
N LEU A 53 4.37 0.41 -0.27
CA LEU A 53 3.81 0.96 0.97
C LEU A 53 4.80 0.88 2.14
N THR A 54 5.81 0.00 2.08
CA THR A 54 6.72 -0.26 3.23
C THR A 54 7.47 0.97 3.66
N GLU A 55 7.97 1.74 2.72
CA GLU A 55 8.73 2.96 3.00
C GLU A 55 7.87 4.07 3.64
N PRO A 56 6.68 4.43 3.10
CA PRO A 56 5.76 5.34 3.77
C PRO A 56 5.36 4.91 5.18
N PHE A 57 5.09 3.60 5.39
CA PHE A 57 4.70 3.11 6.71
C PHE A 57 5.86 3.15 7.72
N HIS A 58 7.10 2.92 7.29
CA HIS A 58 8.27 3.10 8.16
C HIS A 58 8.46 4.56 8.57
N GLN A 59 8.25 5.51 7.65
CA GLN A 59 8.31 6.94 7.97
C GLN A 59 7.25 7.33 9.01
N LEU A 60 6.01 6.86 8.84
CA LEU A 60 4.95 7.09 9.83
C LEU A 60 5.28 6.48 11.20
N GLU A 61 5.85 5.27 11.25
CA GLU A 61 6.30 4.64 12.49
C GLU A 61 7.38 5.52 13.18
N GLU A 62 8.36 6.03 12.44
CA GLU A 62 9.41 6.92 12.97
C GLU A 62 8.84 8.25 13.49
N GLU A 63 7.93 8.89 12.75
CA GLU A 63 7.25 10.14 13.18
C GLU A 63 6.48 9.93 14.48
N THR A 64 5.73 8.83 14.61
CA THR A 64 4.99 8.53 15.85
C THR A 64 5.89 8.31 17.06
N LEU A 65 7.08 7.73 16.88
CA LEU A 65 8.03 7.53 17.97
C LEU A 65 8.70 8.85 18.41
N GLN A 66 8.96 9.76 17.46
CA GLN A 66 9.51 11.09 17.76
C GLN A 66 8.52 11.94 18.56
N ASP A 67 7.24 11.93 18.19
CA ASP A 67 6.18 12.65 18.92
C ASP A 67 6.02 12.18 20.38
N ASP A 68 6.29 10.90 20.66
CA ASP A 68 6.26 10.34 22.02
C ASP A 68 7.52 10.68 22.84
N GLU A 69 8.69 10.88 22.21
CA GLU A 69 9.93 11.28 22.88
C GLU A 69 9.99 12.79 23.19
N ASP A 70 9.33 13.63 22.40
CA ASP A 70 9.29 15.09 22.57
C ASP A 70 8.26 15.57 23.62
N ARG A 71 7.62 14.64 24.35
CA ARG A 71 6.51 14.90 25.28
C ARG A 71 6.84 14.63 26.75
#